data_AF-A0A2J9KNN7-F1
#
_entry.id   AF-A0A2J9KNN7-F1
#
_cell.length_a   1.000
_cell.length_b   1.000
_cell.length_c   1.000
_cell.angle_alpha   90.00
_cell.angle_beta   90.00
_cell.angle_gamma   90.00
#
_symmetry.space_group_name_H-M   'P 1'
#
loop_
_entity.id
_entity.type
_entity.pdbx_description
1 polymer ?
#
loop_
_entity_poly.entity_id
_entity_poly.type
_entity_poly.pdbx_seq_one_letter_code
_entity_poly.pdbx_strand_id
1 'polypeptide(L)'
;MQRFFRGILFGIAGLILLAAVLGAVLSAISATVSVPPSSDDSFSGPIAPRLDLTDFRPGFLISDAVFYNYQAMDLPKIEAFIREKNAGCQDGAAPCLANYRENTKDMPATQWCSGYAGNPEESAAMIIFKTSQACHLNPQVLLVLLQKEQGLLTASGFDLTPARYEIATGFGCPDEQNCDERFFGFSTQVYYAAAQFQRYRQQPHLFKIRAGQMTRIAFSPDPNCGDAEVFVENQATAGLYNYTPYQPDAGVLVGNPGHCSSFGNANFYGLFRTWFGDSHR
;
A
#
# COMPACT_ATOMS: atom_id res chain seq x y z
N MET A 1 -17.82 -15.47 34.12
CA MET A 1 -18.58 -16.73 33.96
C MET A 1 -17.56 -17.83 33.64
N GLN A 2 -16.91 -18.43 34.64
CA GLN A 2 -17.33 -19.62 35.38
C GLN A 2 -17.52 -20.90 34.52
N ARG A 3 -16.48 -21.76 34.61
CA ARG A 3 -16.49 -23.19 34.96
C ARG A 3 -16.76 -24.24 33.87
N PHE A 4 -16.12 -25.39 34.18
CA PHE A 4 -16.29 -26.78 33.70
C PHE A 4 -15.20 -27.25 32.72
N PHE A 5 -14.41 -28.31 32.95
CA PHE A 5 -14.43 -29.42 33.92
C PHE A 5 -12.98 -29.89 34.20
N ARG A 6 -12.69 -30.32 35.45
CA ARG A 6 -11.44 -30.99 35.87
C ARG A 6 -11.62 -32.51 35.84
N GLY A 7 -10.54 -33.22 35.53
CA GLY A 7 -10.15 -34.45 36.23
C GLY A 7 -9.98 -35.69 35.36
N ILE A 8 -8.78 -36.28 35.37
CA ILE A 8 -8.48 -37.58 36.01
C ILE A 8 -6.95 -37.71 36.14
N LEU A 9 -6.54 -38.30 37.25
CA LEU A 9 -5.19 -38.42 37.82
C LEU A 9 -4.67 -39.86 37.63
N PHE A 10 -3.40 -40.09 38.01
CA PHE A 10 -2.67 -41.37 38.24
C PHE A 10 -1.91 -41.94 37.01
N GLY A 11 -0.62 -42.28 37.08
CA GLY A 11 0.31 -42.24 38.21
C GLY A 11 1.70 -42.81 37.90
N ILE A 12 2.61 -42.51 38.85
CA ILE A 12 3.73 -43.32 39.37
C ILE A 12 5.02 -43.46 38.54
N ALA A 13 6.08 -42.93 39.17
CA ALA A 13 7.49 -43.04 38.85
C ALA A 13 8.14 -44.28 39.51
N GLY A 14 9.32 -44.66 38.98
CA GLY A 14 10.26 -45.64 39.56
C GLY A 14 10.57 -46.77 38.57
N LEU A 15 11.80 -47.25 38.37
CA LEU A 15 13.03 -47.23 39.16
C LEU A 15 14.23 -47.49 38.21
N ILE A 16 15.38 -46.93 38.57
CA ILE A 16 16.71 -47.18 37.98
C ILE A 16 17.30 -48.48 38.57
N LEU A 17 18.00 -49.28 37.77
CA LEU A 17 19.03 -50.20 38.26
C LEU A 17 20.11 -50.52 37.20
N LEU A 18 21.36 -50.37 37.64
CA LEU A 18 22.65 -50.61 36.98
C LEU A 18 22.93 -52.11 36.72
N ALA A 19 23.72 -52.42 35.69
CA ALA A 19 24.99 -53.18 35.84
C ALA A 19 25.84 -53.17 34.55
N ALA A 20 27.16 -53.14 34.76
CA ALA A 20 28.27 -52.91 33.82
C ALA A 20 28.64 -54.11 32.93
N VAL A 21 29.51 -53.88 31.91
CA VAL A 21 30.79 -54.60 31.70
C VAL A 21 31.53 -54.18 30.39
N LEU A 22 32.83 -53.89 30.56
CA LEU A 22 34.03 -53.95 29.68
C LEU A 22 34.06 -53.38 28.24
N GLY A 23 34.85 -52.30 28.08
CA GLY A 23 36.17 -52.31 27.42
C GLY A 23 36.31 -52.68 25.93
N ALA A 24 36.60 -51.68 25.08
CA ALA A 24 37.56 -51.78 23.96
C ALA A 24 37.93 -50.38 23.43
N VAL A 25 39.23 -50.19 23.18
CA VAL A 25 39.84 -48.98 22.62
C VAL A 25 39.58 -48.93 21.10
N LEU A 26 39.00 -47.84 20.59
CA LEU A 26 39.09 -47.47 19.17
C LEU A 26 39.44 -45.99 19.04
N SER A 27 40.56 -45.73 18.37
CA SER A 27 40.97 -44.39 17.94
C SER A 27 40.00 -43.88 16.87
N ALA A 28 39.23 -42.84 17.20
CA ALA A 28 38.40 -42.13 16.22
C ALA A 28 39.22 -40.98 15.63
N ILE A 29 39.58 -41.12 14.35
CA ILE A 29 40.09 -40.05 13.51
C ILE A 29 38.98 -38.99 13.43
N SER A 30 39.19 -37.82 14.04
CA SER A 30 38.32 -36.66 13.83
C SER A 30 38.57 -36.11 12.43
N ALA A 31 37.84 -36.62 11.44
CA ALA A 31 37.69 -35.91 10.17
C ALA A 31 36.77 -34.71 10.43
N THR A 32 37.35 -33.53 10.57
CA THR A 32 36.60 -32.26 10.52
C THR A 32 36.03 -32.11 9.11
N VAL A 33 34.78 -32.52 8.92
CA VAL A 33 34.01 -32.15 7.72
C VAL A 33 33.74 -30.66 7.87
N SER A 34 34.53 -29.85 7.16
CA SER A 34 34.24 -28.44 6.95
C SER A 34 32.97 -28.36 6.09
N VAL A 35 31.82 -28.30 6.75
CA VAL A 35 30.56 -27.93 6.10
C VAL A 35 30.75 -26.47 5.65
N PRO A 36 30.77 -26.17 4.33
CA PRO A 36 30.81 -24.79 3.88
C PRO A 36 29.58 -24.08 4.47
N PRO A 37 29.70 -22.82 4.93
CA PRO A 37 28.53 -22.07 5.36
C PRO A 37 27.55 -22.08 4.19
N SER A 38 26.40 -22.71 4.39
CA SER A 38 25.23 -22.51 3.54
C SER A 38 24.96 -21.02 3.59
N SER A 39 25.23 -20.34 2.47
CA SER A 39 24.66 -19.04 2.20
C SER A 39 23.15 -19.25 2.17
N ASP A 40 22.51 -19.12 3.34
CA ASP A 40 21.11 -18.76 3.44
C ASP A 40 21.01 -17.39 2.78
N ASP A 41 20.88 -17.40 1.45
CA ASP A 41 20.28 -16.31 0.71
C ASP A 41 18.78 -16.42 1.02
N SER A 42 18.44 -16.13 2.27
CA SER A 42 17.07 -15.92 2.68
C SER A 42 16.58 -14.75 1.86
N PHE A 43 15.89 -15.04 0.75
CA PHE A 43 15.25 -14.01 -0.06
C PHE A 43 14.35 -13.20 0.87
N SER A 44 14.83 -12.04 1.31
CA SER A 44 14.02 -11.10 2.05
C SER A 44 12.98 -10.60 1.04
N GLY A 45 11.71 -10.85 1.32
CA GLY A 45 10.63 -10.32 0.51
C GLY A 45 10.67 -8.78 0.45
N PRO A 46 9.78 -8.17 -0.35
CA PRO A 46 9.73 -6.72 -0.50
C PRO A 46 9.67 -5.99 0.84
N ILE A 47 10.44 -4.91 0.98
CA ILE A 47 10.49 -4.09 2.18
C ILE A 47 9.75 -2.78 1.93
N ALA A 48 8.80 -2.44 2.82
CA ALA A 48 8.15 -1.14 2.78
C ALA A 48 9.20 -0.01 2.95
N PRO A 49 9.18 1.02 2.09
CA PRO A 49 10.18 2.08 2.15
C PRO A 49 10.03 2.90 3.45
N ARG A 50 11.15 3.41 3.95
CA ARG A 50 11.11 4.47 4.96
C ARG A 50 10.57 5.75 4.31
N LEU A 51 9.55 6.34 4.92
CA LEU A 51 8.93 7.58 4.42
C LEU A 51 9.87 8.77 4.59
N ASP A 52 9.92 9.65 3.58
CA ASP A 52 10.57 10.95 3.66
C ASP A 52 9.53 12.06 3.83
N LEU A 53 9.35 12.55 5.06
CA LEU A 53 8.44 13.65 5.40
C LEU A 53 9.14 15.02 5.43
N THR A 54 10.38 15.11 4.92
CA THR A 54 11.10 16.38 4.83
C THR A 54 10.27 17.39 4.05
N ASP A 55 10.22 18.65 4.50
CA ASP A 55 9.44 19.73 3.91
C ASP A 55 7.93 19.45 3.73
N PHE A 56 7.35 18.53 4.49
CA PHE A 56 5.90 18.30 4.45
C PHE A 56 5.14 19.61 4.72
N ARG A 57 4.25 19.99 3.80
CA ARG A 57 3.36 21.15 3.96
C ARG A 57 1.92 20.69 3.84
N PRO A 58 1.07 20.83 4.88
CA PRO A 58 -0.32 20.38 4.79
C PRO A 58 -1.09 21.11 3.68
N GLY A 59 -0.74 22.37 3.38
CA GLY A 59 -1.38 23.14 2.32
C GLY A 59 -0.98 22.78 0.89
N PHE A 60 0.12 22.04 0.71
CA PHE A 60 0.69 21.73 -0.60
C PHE A 60 1.48 20.43 -0.51
N LEU A 61 0.83 19.32 -0.85
CA LEU A 61 1.42 17.98 -0.78
C LEU A 61 2.17 17.62 -2.08
N ILE A 62 1.69 18.15 -3.20
CA ILE A 62 2.19 17.86 -4.54
C ILE A 62 1.66 18.93 -5.49
N SER A 63 2.48 19.39 -6.44
CA SER A 63 2.09 20.39 -7.43
C SER A 63 1.07 19.81 -8.42
N ASP A 64 0.21 20.67 -8.99
CA ASP A 64 -0.73 20.24 -10.04
C ASP A 64 0.03 19.75 -11.28
N ALA A 65 1.19 20.38 -11.57
CA ALA A 65 2.06 20.00 -12.67
C ALA A 65 2.56 18.56 -12.50
N VAL A 66 3.03 18.16 -11.31
CA VAL A 66 3.45 16.79 -11.05
C VAL A 66 2.25 15.84 -11.01
N PHE A 67 1.16 16.20 -10.33
CA PHE A 67 0.03 15.30 -10.10
C PHE A 67 -0.69 14.88 -11.39
N TYR A 68 -0.83 15.82 -12.34
CA TYR A 68 -1.53 15.60 -13.61
C TYR A 68 -0.57 15.34 -14.79
N ASN A 69 0.73 15.15 -14.55
CA ASN A 69 1.69 14.76 -15.58
C ASN A 69 1.57 13.27 -15.93
N TYR A 70 0.61 12.94 -16.78
CA TYR A 70 0.38 11.58 -17.28
C TYR A 70 1.51 11.03 -18.17
N GLN A 71 2.50 11.86 -18.53
CA GLN A 71 3.66 11.47 -19.32
C GLN A 71 4.90 11.18 -18.44
N ALA A 72 4.78 11.28 -17.12
CA ALA A 72 5.90 11.09 -16.19
C ALA A 72 6.54 9.69 -16.27
N MET A 73 5.75 8.66 -16.61
CA MET A 73 6.23 7.30 -16.87
C MET A 73 5.53 6.72 -18.09
N ASP A 74 6.32 6.13 -18.98
CA ASP A 74 5.82 5.23 -20.03
C ASP A 74 5.63 3.81 -19.46
N LEU A 75 4.99 2.94 -20.22
CA LEU A 75 4.72 1.55 -19.82
C LEU A 75 5.99 0.80 -19.36
N PRO A 76 7.12 0.81 -20.09
CA PRO A 76 8.36 0.16 -19.63
C PRO A 76 8.85 0.67 -18.27
N LYS A 77 8.77 1.98 -18.00
CA LYS A 77 9.14 2.54 -16.69
C LYS A 77 8.22 2.05 -15.58
N ILE A 78 6.91 1.95 -15.83
CA ILE A 78 5.95 1.45 -14.84
C ILE A 78 6.25 -0.02 -14.53
N GLU A 79 6.49 -0.84 -15.56
CA GLU A 79 6.86 -2.24 -15.38
C GLU A 79 8.16 -2.40 -14.59
N ALA A 80 9.20 -1.63 -14.95
CA ALA A 80 10.49 -1.68 -14.26
C ALA A 80 10.34 -1.30 -12.78
N PHE A 81 9.59 -0.23 -12.49
CA PHE A 81 9.34 0.21 -11.13
C PHE A 81 8.60 -0.86 -10.31
N ILE A 82 7.52 -1.45 -10.86
CA ILE A 82 6.79 -2.52 -10.17
C ILE A 82 7.71 -3.70 -9.90
N ARG A 83 8.49 -4.16 -10.89
CA ARG A 83 9.45 -5.28 -10.71
C ARG A 83 10.50 -4.97 -9.64
N GLU A 84 11.01 -3.75 -9.60
CA GLU A 84 11.98 -3.31 -8.58
C GLU A 84 11.35 -3.40 -7.18
N LYS A 85 10.15 -2.85 -6.98
CA LYS A 85 9.50 -2.87 -5.66
C LYS A 85 9.03 -4.26 -5.25
N ASN A 86 8.69 -5.12 -6.20
CA ASN A 86 8.32 -6.52 -5.98
C ASN A 86 9.52 -7.49 -5.95
N ALA A 87 10.77 -7.01 -5.97
CA ALA A 87 11.93 -7.90 -5.90
C ALA A 87 11.85 -8.81 -4.66
N GLY A 88 11.98 -10.13 -4.88
CA GLY A 88 11.84 -11.14 -3.82
C GLY A 88 10.40 -11.46 -3.41
N CYS A 89 9.39 -10.90 -4.06
CA CYS A 89 7.99 -11.22 -3.79
C CYS A 89 7.69 -12.70 -4.07
N GLN A 90 6.91 -13.30 -3.17
CA GLN A 90 6.36 -14.65 -3.30
C GLN A 90 4.85 -14.54 -3.48
N ASP A 91 4.28 -15.30 -4.41
CA ASP A 91 2.83 -15.34 -4.59
C ASP A 91 2.15 -15.86 -3.32
N GLY A 92 0.93 -15.36 -3.06
CA GLY A 92 0.07 -15.78 -1.97
C GLY A 92 -1.19 -16.46 -2.47
N ALA A 93 -2.32 -16.16 -1.83
CA ALA A 93 -3.64 -16.47 -2.40
C ALA A 93 -3.94 -15.63 -3.66
N ALA A 94 -3.17 -14.57 -3.89
CA ALA A 94 -3.10 -13.79 -5.13
C ALA A 94 -1.64 -13.64 -5.59
N PRO A 95 -1.38 -13.42 -6.89
CA PRO A 95 -0.01 -13.28 -7.39
C PRO A 95 0.63 -11.97 -6.92
N CYS A 96 1.96 -11.91 -6.96
CA CYS A 96 2.73 -10.67 -6.89
C CYS A 96 2.28 -9.68 -7.97
N LEU A 97 2.29 -8.38 -7.67
CA LEU A 97 1.83 -7.33 -8.59
C LEU A 97 2.57 -7.34 -9.95
N ALA A 98 3.86 -7.68 -9.95
CA ALA A 98 4.65 -7.83 -11.17
C ALA A 98 4.15 -8.98 -12.08
N ASN A 99 3.56 -10.02 -11.47
CA ASN A 99 3.04 -11.21 -12.14
C ASN A 99 1.52 -11.14 -12.36
N TYR A 100 0.83 -10.20 -11.73
CA TYR A 100 -0.62 -10.03 -11.83
C TYR A 100 -1.08 -9.90 -13.29
N ARG A 101 -2.17 -10.60 -13.62
CA ARG A 101 -2.86 -10.54 -14.91
C ARG A 101 -4.36 -10.44 -14.69
N GLU A 102 -5.03 -9.64 -15.52
CA GLU A 102 -6.48 -9.46 -15.49
C GLU A 102 -7.03 -9.45 -16.92
N ASN A 103 -8.14 -10.15 -17.15
CA ASN A 103 -8.95 -9.97 -18.35
C ASN A 103 -9.83 -8.72 -18.16
N THR A 104 -9.35 -7.59 -18.63
CA THR A 104 -10.00 -6.29 -18.38
C THR A 104 -11.16 -6.07 -19.34
N LYS A 105 -12.14 -5.30 -18.89
CA LYS A 105 -13.26 -4.83 -19.72
C LYS A 105 -12.96 -3.43 -20.24
N ASP A 106 -13.70 -3.02 -21.26
CA ASP A 106 -13.69 -1.64 -21.72
C ASP A 106 -14.07 -0.69 -20.57
N MET A 107 -13.22 0.30 -20.34
CA MET A 107 -13.53 1.40 -19.43
C MET A 107 -14.25 2.49 -20.21
N PRO A 108 -15.50 2.83 -19.85
CA PRO A 108 -16.29 3.77 -20.62
C PRO A 108 -15.72 5.18 -20.51
N ALA A 109 -15.76 5.91 -21.63
CA ALA A 109 -15.50 7.34 -21.63
C ALA A 109 -16.52 8.07 -20.74
N THR A 110 -16.03 9.01 -19.96
CA THR A 110 -16.82 9.91 -19.14
C THR A 110 -16.37 11.34 -19.39
N GLN A 111 -17.03 12.32 -18.78
CA GLN A 111 -16.52 13.70 -18.74
C GLN A 111 -15.18 13.83 -17.97
N TRP A 112 -14.78 12.80 -17.20
CA TRP A 112 -13.56 12.81 -16.39
C TRP A 112 -12.36 12.20 -17.10
N CYS A 113 -12.59 11.14 -17.85
CA CYS A 113 -11.56 10.34 -18.53
C CYS A 113 -12.07 9.89 -19.89
N SER A 114 -11.17 9.78 -20.87
CA SER A 114 -11.53 9.37 -22.24
C SER A 114 -11.94 7.90 -22.38
N GLY A 115 -11.82 7.10 -21.31
CA GLY A 115 -11.97 5.65 -21.38
C GLY A 115 -10.82 4.95 -22.11
N TYR A 116 -10.85 3.64 -22.14
CA TYR A 116 -9.93 2.80 -22.92
C TYR A 116 -10.56 1.42 -23.20
N ALA A 117 -10.08 0.75 -24.26
CA ALA A 117 -10.47 -0.63 -24.56
C ALA A 117 -9.76 -1.62 -23.62
N GLY A 118 -10.50 -2.59 -23.09
CA GLY A 118 -9.96 -3.70 -22.32
C GLY A 118 -9.26 -4.73 -23.21
N ASN A 119 -8.45 -5.59 -22.61
CA ASN A 119 -7.81 -6.71 -23.30
C ASN A 119 -7.71 -7.92 -22.36
N PRO A 120 -7.53 -9.13 -22.91
CA PRO A 120 -7.15 -10.28 -22.12
C PRO A 120 -5.75 -10.14 -21.52
N GLU A 121 -5.55 -10.75 -20.34
CA GLU A 121 -4.24 -10.93 -19.69
C GLU A 121 -3.40 -9.64 -19.58
N GLU A 122 -4.02 -8.51 -19.22
CA GLU A 122 -3.29 -7.26 -19.01
C GLU A 122 -2.49 -7.30 -17.71
N SER A 123 -1.25 -6.83 -17.77
CA SER A 123 -0.43 -6.63 -16.58
C SER A 123 -0.94 -5.45 -15.75
N ALA A 124 -0.62 -5.43 -14.46
CA ALA A 124 -0.89 -4.28 -13.60
C ALA A 124 -0.28 -2.98 -14.18
N ALA A 125 0.91 -3.06 -14.76
CA ALA A 125 1.58 -1.93 -15.40
C ALA A 125 0.80 -1.38 -16.61
N MET A 126 0.24 -2.27 -17.44
CA MET A 126 -0.59 -1.87 -18.59
C MET A 126 -1.86 -1.17 -18.13
N ILE A 127 -2.52 -1.69 -17.11
CA ILE A 127 -3.74 -1.11 -16.52
C ILE A 127 -3.46 0.30 -15.98
N ILE A 128 -2.37 0.47 -15.23
CA ILE A 128 -1.93 1.77 -14.71
C ILE A 128 -1.61 2.73 -15.86
N PHE A 129 -0.88 2.26 -16.89
CA PHE A 129 -0.53 3.08 -18.05
C PHE A 129 -1.78 3.57 -18.79
N LYS A 130 -2.68 2.66 -19.17
CA LYS A 130 -3.94 2.98 -19.87
C LYS A 130 -4.80 3.94 -19.06
N THR A 131 -4.93 3.72 -17.76
CA THR A 131 -5.67 4.62 -16.87
C THR A 131 -5.04 6.01 -16.82
N SER A 132 -3.72 6.09 -16.69
CA SER A 132 -2.98 7.35 -16.65
C SER A 132 -3.21 8.16 -17.93
N GLN A 133 -3.15 7.49 -19.10
CA GLN A 133 -3.42 8.12 -20.38
C GLN A 133 -4.89 8.56 -20.49
N ALA A 134 -5.85 7.71 -20.10
CA ALA A 134 -7.27 8.02 -20.24
C ALA A 134 -7.72 9.16 -19.32
N CYS A 135 -7.16 9.23 -18.11
CA CYS A 135 -7.57 10.18 -17.08
C CYS A 135 -6.60 11.37 -16.92
N HIS A 136 -5.56 11.49 -17.74
CA HIS A 136 -4.51 12.51 -17.61
C HIS A 136 -4.00 12.67 -16.16
N LEU A 137 -3.63 11.54 -15.55
CA LEU A 137 -3.10 11.47 -14.18
C LEU A 137 -1.70 10.88 -14.20
N ASN A 138 -0.81 11.36 -13.35
CA ASN A 138 0.56 10.84 -13.27
C ASN A 138 0.58 9.37 -12.80
N PRO A 139 1.21 8.43 -13.54
CA PRO A 139 1.34 7.03 -13.12
C PRO A 139 1.98 6.84 -11.73
N GLN A 140 2.90 7.73 -11.34
CA GLN A 140 3.55 7.74 -10.03
C GLN A 140 2.54 7.93 -8.89
N VAL A 141 1.51 8.76 -9.11
CA VAL A 141 0.43 8.99 -8.15
C VAL A 141 -0.38 7.72 -7.94
N LEU A 142 -0.70 7.00 -9.02
CA LEU A 142 -1.43 5.72 -8.94
C LEU A 142 -0.61 4.65 -8.21
N LEU A 143 0.69 4.56 -8.49
CA LEU A 143 1.59 3.64 -7.78
C LEU A 143 1.65 3.92 -6.28
N VAL A 144 1.74 5.20 -5.89
CA VAL A 144 1.71 5.60 -4.47
C VAL A 144 0.35 5.29 -3.85
N LEU A 145 -0.75 5.51 -4.56
CA LEU A 145 -2.09 5.20 -4.06
C LEU A 145 -2.26 3.71 -3.79
N LEU A 146 -1.87 2.84 -4.74
CA LEU A 146 -1.90 1.38 -4.57
C LEU A 146 -1.11 0.92 -3.33
N GLN A 147 0.05 1.53 -3.08
CA GLN A 147 0.84 1.24 -1.89
C GLN A 147 0.18 1.74 -0.62
N LYS A 148 -0.29 2.98 -0.62
CA LYS A 148 -0.91 3.61 0.55
C LYS A 148 -2.16 2.87 1.01
N GLU A 149 -2.97 2.41 0.07
CA GLU A 149 -4.29 1.83 0.34
C GLU A 149 -4.22 0.33 0.62
N GLN A 150 -3.43 -0.42 -0.15
CA GLN A 150 -3.38 -1.88 -0.04
C GLN A 150 -1.98 -2.46 0.07
N GLY A 151 -0.92 -1.64 0.14
CA GLY A 151 0.46 -2.11 0.25
C GLY A 151 0.93 -2.95 -0.95
N LEU A 152 0.22 -2.90 -2.09
CA LEU A 152 0.37 -3.88 -3.17
C LEU A 152 1.76 -3.92 -3.80
N LEU A 153 2.54 -2.83 -3.76
CA LEU A 153 3.88 -2.81 -4.33
C LEU A 153 4.87 -3.62 -3.48
N THR A 154 4.58 -3.82 -2.19
CA THR A 154 5.46 -4.54 -1.25
C THR A 154 4.79 -5.72 -0.54
N ALA A 155 3.51 -6.01 -0.81
CA ALA A 155 2.84 -7.19 -0.27
C ALA A 155 3.43 -8.48 -0.87
N SER A 156 3.54 -9.53 -0.06
CA SER A 156 4.12 -10.82 -0.45
C SER A 156 3.57 -11.97 0.40
N GLY A 157 3.55 -13.18 -0.13
CA GLY A 157 3.15 -14.40 0.57
C GLY A 157 1.74 -14.30 1.15
N PHE A 158 1.58 -14.63 2.44
CA PHE A 158 0.27 -14.65 3.09
C PHE A 158 -0.46 -13.29 3.08
N ASP A 159 0.27 -12.18 2.94
CA ASP A 159 -0.33 -10.86 2.85
C ASP A 159 -0.99 -10.62 1.49
N LEU A 160 -0.63 -11.35 0.42
CA LEU A 160 -1.27 -11.23 -0.89
C LEU A 160 -2.56 -12.03 -0.95
N THR A 161 -3.68 -11.31 -0.83
CA THR A 161 -5.04 -11.87 -0.94
C THR A 161 -5.79 -11.25 -2.12
N PRO A 162 -6.77 -11.96 -2.70
CA PRO A 162 -7.62 -11.42 -3.78
C PRO A 162 -8.31 -10.09 -3.40
N ALA A 163 -8.73 -9.97 -2.13
CA ALA A 163 -9.38 -8.77 -1.62
C ALA A 163 -8.52 -7.49 -1.80
N ARG A 164 -7.19 -7.59 -1.65
CA ARG A 164 -6.31 -6.44 -1.89
C ARG A 164 -6.38 -5.93 -3.33
N TYR A 165 -6.63 -6.81 -4.30
CA TYR A 165 -6.83 -6.41 -5.70
C TYR A 165 -8.27 -5.92 -5.96
N GLU A 166 -9.26 -6.53 -5.29
CA GLU A 166 -10.67 -6.11 -5.40
C GLU A 166 -10.89 -4.66 -4.95
N ILE A 167 -10.19 -4.22 -3.89
CA ILE A 167 -10.27 -2.86 -3.33
C ILE A 167 -8.92 -2.11 -3.40
N ALA A 168 -8.16 -2.33 -4.47
CA ALA A 168 -6.77 -1.87 -4.68
C ALA A 168 -6.46 -0.41 -4.31
N THR A 169 -7.45 0.48 -4.41
CA THR A 169 -7.30 1.91 -4.11
C THR A 169 -8.24 2.41 -3.02
N GLY A 170 -9.04 1.52 -2.42
CA GLY A 170 -10.10 1.90 -1.47
C GLY A 170 -11.25 2.71 -2.10
N PHE A 171 -11.31 2.85 -3.43
CA PHE A 171 -12.38 3.59 -4.08
C PHE A 171 -13.72 2.86 -3.89
N GLY A 172 -14.75 3.59 -3.45
CA GLY A 172 -16.06 3.01 -3.16
C GLY A 172 -16.13 2.26 -1.82
N CYS A 173 -15.13 2.40 -0.94
CA CYS A 173 -15.12 1.84 0.41
C CYS A 173 -15.21 2.96 1.46
N PRO A 174 -16.42 3.47 1.77
CA PRO A 174 -16.58 4.46 2.82
C PRO A 174 -16.34 3.85 4.21
N ASP A 175 -15.81 4.65 5.12
CA ASP A 175 -15.69 4.28 6.53
C ASP A 175 -17.08 3.91 7.08
N GLU A 176 -17.15 2.80 7.82
CA GLU A 176 -18.37 2.27 8.48
C GLU A 176 -19.46 1.67 7.58
N GLN A 177 -19.25 1.55 6.26
CA GLN A 177 -20.17 0.83 5.38
C GLN A 177 -19.45 -0.23 4.54
N ASN A 178 -20.23 -1.10 3.92
CA ASN A 178 -19.68 -2.06 2.97
C ASN A 178 -19.17 -1.31 1.73
N CYS A 179 -18.07 -1.81 1.16
CA CYS A 179 -17.61 -1.33 -0.12
C CYS A 179 -18.65 -1.60 -1.21
N ASP A 180 -18.76 -0.68 -2.17
CA ASP A 180 -19.64 -0.80 -3.31
C ASP A 180 -19.05 -1.76 -4.35
N GLU A 181 -19.66 -2.95 -4.46
CA GLU A 181 -19.21 -4.05 -5.30
C GLU A 181 -19.09 -3.68 -6.79
N ARG A 182 -19.79 -2.63 -7.23
CA ARG A 182 -19.68 -2.11 -8.62
C ARG A 182 -18.28 -1.65 -8.96
N PHE A 183 -17.47 -1.32 -7.95
CA PHE A 183 -16.10 -0.84 -8.11
C PHE A 183 -15.04 -1.90 -7.83
N PHE A 184 -15.43 -3.17 -7.62
CA PHE A 184 -14.46 -4.22 -7.38
C PHE A 184 -13.62 -4.56 -8.62
N GLY A 185 -12.38 -4.98 -8.35
CA GLY A 185 -11.41 -5.42 -9.34
C GLY A 185 -10.31 -4.38 -9.57
N PHE A 186 -9.10 -4.86 -9.86
CA PHE A 186 -7.91 -4.01 -9.92
C PHE A 186 -8.04 -2.92 -11.01
N SER A 187 -8.42 -3.30 -12.23
CA SER A 187 -8.64 -2.33 -13.31
C SER A 187 -9.73 -1.29 -12.98
N THR A 188 -10.84 -1.73 -12.40
CA THR A 188 -11.96 -0.87 -11.97
C THR A 188 -11.50 0.12 -10.90
N GLN A 189 -10.83 -0.35 -9.85
CA GLN A 189 -10.31 0.46 -8.76
C GLN A 189 -9.36 1.56 -9.27
N VAL A 190 -8.37 1.17 -10.07
CA VAL A 190 -7.37 2.10 -10.61
C VAL A 190 -8.03 3.16 -11.49
N TYR A 191 -8.94 2.77 -12.39
CA TYR A 191 -9.65 3.69 -13.27
C TYR A 191 -10.53 4.69 -12.51
N TYR A 192 -11.39 4.21 -11.60
CA TYR A 192 -12.33 5.08 -10.91
C TYR A 192 -11.67 5.95 -9.85
N ALA A 193 -10.58 5.52 -9.21
CA ALA A 193 -9.76 6.41 -8.39
C ALA A 193 -9.20 7.58 -9.21
N ALA A 194 -8.65 7.30 -10.41
CA ALA A 194 -8.15 8.35 -11.30
C ALA A 194 -9.26 9.29 -11.78
N ALA A 195 -10.41 8.73 -12.18
CA ALA A 195 -11.59 9.51 -12.56
C ALA A 195 -12.10 10.39 -11.42
N GLN A 196 -12.01 9.91 -10.18
CA GLN A 196 -12.41 10.69 -9.00
C GLN A 196 -11.50 11.90 -8.77
N PHE A 197 -10.19 11.79 -9.00
CA PHE A 197 -9.29 12.95 -8.97
C PHE A 197 -9.59 13.97 -10.08
N GLN A 198 -10.02 13.50 -11.25
CA GLN A 198 -10.52 14.38 -12.31
C GLN A 198 -11.82 15.08 -11.93
N ARG A 199 -12.74 14.36 -11.29
CA ARG A 199 -13.98 14.93 -10.77
C ARG A 199 -13.71 15.99 -9.70
N TYR A 200 -12.77 15.76 -8.78
CA TYR A 200 -12.35 16.76 -7.79
C TYR A 200 -11.85 18.05 -8.47
N ARG A 201 -11.08 17.91 -9.55
CA ARG A 201 -10.54 19.04 -10.33
C ARG A 201 -11.59 19.80 -11.12
N GLN A 202 -12.51 19.10 -11.77
CA GLN A 202 -13.47 19.71 -12.70
C GLN A 202 -14.74 20.21 -11.99
N GLN A 203 -15.06 19.65 -10.82
CA GLN A 203 -16.24 20.03 -10.03
C GLN A 203 -15.89 20.33 -8.56
N PRO A 204 -14.92 21.22 -8.28
CA PRO A 204 -14.45 21.47 -6.91
C PRO A 204 -15.57 21.96 -5.97
N HIS A 205 -16.59 22.63 -6.51
CA HIS A 205 -17.73 23.13 -5.75
C HIS A 205 -18.60 22.02 -5.12
N LEU A 206 -18.51 20.78 -5.60
CA LEU A 206 -19.25 19.64 -5.03
C LEU A 206 -18.56 19.03 -3.80
N PHE A 207 -17.34 19.46 -3.48
CA PHE A 207 -16.53 18.85 -2.43
C PHE A 207 -16.20 19.83 -1.30
N LYS A 208 -15.88 19.25 -0.14
CA LYS A 208 -15.63 19.99 1.11
C LYS A 208 -14.34 20.78 1.03
N ILE A 209 -13.26 20.15 0.57
CA ILE A 209 -11.93 20.78 0.50
C ILE A 209 -11.73 21.33 -0.90
N ARG A 210 -11.33 22.61 -1.01
CA ARG A 210 -11.12 23.30 -2.29
C ARG A 210 -9.83 24.09 -2.26
N ALA A 211 -9.19 24.23 -3.41
CA ALA A 211 -7.97 25.00 -3.57
C ALA A 211 -8.22 26.51 -3.43
N GLY A 212 -7.17 27.26 -3.07
CA GLY A 212 -7.15 28.72 -2.99
C GLY A 212 -7.86 29.31 -1.78
N GLN A 213 -8.17 28.51 -0.74
CA GLN A 213 -8.87 28.98 0.44
C GLN A 213 -8.38 28.32 1.74
N MET A 214 -8.58 29.02 2.85
CA MET A 214 -8.41 28.46 4.19
C MET A 214 -9.50 27.43 4.47
N THR A 215 -9.13 26.25 4.94
CA THR A 215 -10.07 25.20 5.35
C THR A 215 -9.62 24.56 6.66
N ARG A 216 -10.55 24.32 7.59
CA ARG A 216 -10.28 23.52 8.80
C ARG A 216 -10.30 22.04 8.44
N ILE A 217 -9.17 21.36 8.62
CA ILE A 217 -9.00 19.93 8.32
C ILE A 217 -8.74 19.17 9.62
N ALA A 218 -9.53 18.14 9.90
CA ALA A 218 -9.39 17.36 11.13
C ALA A 218 -8.12 16.50 11.14
N PHE A 219 -7.60 16.22 12.34
CA PHE A 219 -6.50 15.28 12.53
C PHE A 219 -6.95 13.82 12.56
N SER A 220 -8.21 13.56 12.91
CA SER A 220 -8.77 12.22 13.11
C SER A 220 -10.30 12.26 12.92
N PRO A 221 -10.96 11.11 12.62
CA PRO A 221 -12.41 11.00 12.72
C PRO A 221 -12.95 11.28 14.12
N ASP A 222 -12.14 11.10 15.17
CA ASP A 222 -12.52 11.45 16.53
C ASP A 222 -12.54 12.99 16.68
N PRO A 223 -13.72 13.60 16.94
CA PRO A 223 -13.83 15.05 17.07
C PRO A 223 -13.03 15.62 18.26
N ASN A 224 -12.66 14.80 19.25
CA ASN A 224 -11.85 15.24 20.39
C ASN A 224 -10.38 15.49 20.01
N CYS A 225 -9.93 14.97 18.86
CA CYS A 225 -8.59 15.21 18.34
C CYS A 225 -8.41 16.59 17.71
N GLY A 226 -9.52 17.30 17.46
CA GLY A 226 -9.49 18.64 16.89
C GLY A 226 -9.05 18.68 15.44
N ASP A 227 -8.68 19.87 15.00
CA ASP A 227 -8.37 20.22 13.62
C ASP A 227 -7.45 21.44 13.58
N ALA A 228 -6.93 21.77 12.39
CA ALA A 228 -6.19 23.01 12.16
C ALA A 228 -6.59 23.66 10.83
N GLU A 229 -6.43 24.99 10.77
CA GLU A 229 -6.60 25.76 9.55
C GLU A 229 -5.42 25.53 8.59
N VAL A 230 -5.76 25.13 7.36
CA VAL A 230 -4.81 24.86 6.28
C VAL A 230 -5.20 25.71 5.08
N PHE A 231 -4.26 26.51 4.57
CA PHE A 231 -4.42 27.14 3.25
C PHE A 231 -4.13 26.08 2.18
N VAL A 232 -5.17 25.62 1.49
CA VAL A 232 -5.02 24.58 0.46
C VAL A 232 -4.59 25.26 -0.85
N GLU A 233 -3.30 25.16 -1.19
CA GLU A 233 -2.69 25.96 -2.24
C GLU A 233 -3.16 25.59 -3.65
N ASN A 234 -3.40 24.31 -3.92
CA ASN A 234 -3.68 23.81 -5.26
C ASN A 234 -4.71 22.67 -5.32
N GLN A 235 -5.09 22.32 -6.55
CA GLN A 235 -6.19 21.40 -6.81
C GLN A 235 -5.84 19.95 -6.51
N ALA A 236 -4.60 19.53 -6.73
CA ALA A 236 -4.12 18.20 -6.39
C ALA A 236 -4.17 17.96 -4.87
N THR A 237 -3.69 18.91 -4.07
CA THR A 237 -3.77 18.83 -2.60
C THR A 237 -5.22 18.78 -2.12
N ALA A 238 -6.10 19.62 -2.68
CA ALA A 238 -7.54 19.54 -2.38
C ALA A 238 -8.13 18.16 -2.72
N GLY A 239 -7.73 17.58 -3.87
CA GLY A 239 -8.15 16.24 -4.28
C GLY A 239 -7.71 15.16 -3.31
N LEU A 240 -6.46 15.21 -2.82
CA LEU A 240 -5.93 14.25 -1.85
C LEU A 240 -6.68 14.28 -0.52
N TYR A 241 -6.99 15.48 0.01
CA TYR A 241 -7.81 15.58 1.21
C TYR A 241 -9.27 15.16 1.00
N ASN A 242 -9.85 15.36 -0.19
CA ASN A 242 -11.19 14.83 -0.47
C ASN A 242 -11.17 13.29 -0.61
N TYR A 243 -10.04 12.69 -1.02
CA TYR A 243 -9.88 11.25 -1.11
C TYR A 243 -9.59 10.59 0.25
N THR A 244 -8.76 11.23 1.08
CA THR A 244 -8.35 10.72 2.40
C THR A 244 -8.45 11.84 3.42
N PRO A 245 -9.59 11.94 4.13
CA PRO A 245 -10.04 13.18 4.74
C PRO A 245 -9.45 13.48 6.12
N TYR A 246 -8.12 13.44 6.30
CA TYR A 246 -7.46 13.91 7.53
C TYR A 246 -6.04 14.44 7.26
N GLN A 247 -5.60 15.44 8.02
CA GLN A 247 -4.20 15.87 8.04
C GLN A 247 -3.43 15.14 9.16
N PRO A 248 -2.12 14.88 8.99
CA PRO A 248 -1.31 14.31 10.06
C PRO A 248 -1.19 15.30 11.22
N ASP A 249 -1.14 14.77 12.44
CA ASP A 249 -0.76 15.53 13.62
C ASP A 249 0.78 15.66 13.71
N ALA A 250 1.26 16.46 14.66
CA ALA A 250 2.70 16.64 14.86
C ALA A 250 3.40 15.32 15.22
N GLY A 251 2.70 14.40 15.88
CA GLY A 251 3.22 13.08 16.26
C GLY A 251 3.64 12.25 15.05
N VAL A 252 2.79 12.19 14.01
CA VAL A 252 3.14 11.53 12.74
C VAL A 252 4.40 12.11 12.11
N LEU A 253 4.52 13.44 12.07
CA LEU A 253 5.63 14.12 11.39
C LEU A 253 6.99 13.90 12.07
N VAL A 254 7.00 13.71 13.39
CA VAL A 254 8.24 13.45 14.17
C VAL A 254 8.47 11.97 14.46
N GLY A 255 7.62 11.07 13.94
CA GLY A 255 7.74 9.62 14.14
C GLY A 255 7.34 9.14 15.55
N ASN A 256 6.47 9.88 16.24
CA ASN A 256 5.91 9.51 17.54
C ASN A 256 4.37 9.64 17.53
N PRO A 257 3.66 8.79 16.76
CA PRO A 257 2.22 8.90 16.60
C PRO A 257 1.46 8.58 17.89
N GLY A 258 0.42 9.36 18.20
CA GLY A 258 -0.56 9.09 19.25
C GLY A 258 -1.92 8.64 18.73
N HIS A 259 -2.92 8.54 19.62
CA HIS A 259 -4.29 8.12 19.29
C HIS A 259 -5.02 9.03 18.29
N CYS A 260 -4.58 10.29 18.14
CA CYS A 260 -5.13 11.24 17.17
C CYS A 260 -4.41 11.25 15.81
N SER A 261 -3.48 10.32 15.58
CA SER A 261 -2.66 10.29 14.38
C SER A 261 -3.45 9.78 13.18
N SER A 262 -3.48 10.56 12.11
CA SER A 262 -3.87 10.08 10.78
C SER A 262 -2.68 10.07 9.83
N PHE A 263 -2.49 8.95 9.14
CA PHE A 263 -1.30 8.72 8.32
C PHE A 263 -1.52 8.97 6.83
N GLY A 264 -2.76 9.01 6.34
CA GLY A 264 -3.07 8.97 4.90
C GLY A 264 -2.27 9.95 4.04
N ASN A 265 -2.43 11.25 4.26
CA ASN A 265 -1.73 12.27 3.46
C ASN A 265 -0.22 12.33 3.74
N ALA A 266 0.23 12.00 4.96
CA ALA A 266 1.65 11.87 5.28
C ALA A 266 2.29 10.68 4.54
N ASN A 267 1.62 9.53 4.50
CA ASN A 267 2.05 8.35 3.77
C ASN A 267 2.11 8.63 2.27
N PHE A 268 1.09 9.30 1.71
CA PHE A 268 1.12 9.69 0.30
C PHE A 268 2.35 10.55 -0.01
N TYR A 269 2.53 11.65 0.74
CA TYR A 269 3.66 12.57 0.56
C TYR A 269 5.00 11.83 0.71
N GLY A 270 5.16 11.09 1.80
CA GLY A 270 6.39 10.40 2.13
C GLY A 270 6.75 9.30 1.15
N LEU A 271 5.77 8.52 0.68
CA LEU A 271 5.99 7.50 -0.35
C LEU A 271 6.39 8.15 -1.69
N PHE A 272 5.68 9.21 -2.09
CA PHE A 272 6.00 9.90 -3.34
C PHE A 272 7.43 10.47 -3.29
N ARG A 273 7.79 11.15 -2.20
CA ARG A 273 9.11 11.74 -2.02
C ARG A 273 10.21 10.68 -1.99
N THR A 274 10.02 9.59 -1.25
CA THR A 274 10.98 8.48 -1.19
C THR A 274 11.20 7.82 -2.56
N TRP A 275 10.17 7.71 -3.40
CA TRP A 275 10.27 6.98 -4.67
C TRP A 275 10.62 7.84 -5.87
N PHE A 276 10.14 9.09 -5.91
CA PHE A 276 10.16 9.92 -7.11
C PHE A 276 10.78 11.30 -6.87
N GLY A 277 11.18 11.61 -5.63
CA GLY A 277 11.78 12.87 -5.23
C GLY A 277 10.75 13.98 -5.01
N ASP A 278 11.19 15.22 -5.15
CA ASP A 278 10.38 16.39 -4.82
C ASP A 278 9.06 16.45 -5.61
N SER A 279 7.94 16.51 -4.87
CA SER A 279 6.58 16.62 -5.38
C SER A 279 6.15 18.07 -5.64
N HIS A 280 6.95 19.06 -5.22
CA HIS A 280 6.60 20.49 -5.26
C HIS A 280 7.06 21.22 -6.54
N ARG A 281 7.83 20.56 -7.39
CA ARG A 281 8.39 21.10 -8.65
C ARG A 281 7.36 21.37 -9.75
#